data_AF-A0A7H0I5U7-F1
#
_entry.id   AF-A0A7H0I5U7-F1
#
_cell.length_a   1.000
_cell.length_b   1.000
_cell.length_c   1.000
_cell.angle_alpha   90.00
_cell.angle_beta   90.00
_cell.angle_gamma   90.00
#
_symmetry.space_group_name_H-M   'P 1'
#
loop_
_entity.id
_entity.type
_entity.pdbx_description
1 polymer ?
#
loop_
_entity_poly.entity_id
_entity_poly.type
_entity_poly.pdbx_seq_one_letter_code
_entity_poly.pdbx_strand_id
1 'polypeptide(L)'
;MRLVVGMTGATGAIIGIRLLEALRTLDVETHLVLSQWARTTIEMECDCSVRDVRALATRTYGPKDQAAAISSGSFRTDGMVVAPCSMKTVAAIRTGYGEGLIGRAADVTLKERRRLVLVPRETPLSEIHLDNMLALSRMGASIVPPMPAFYHRPESVDEIVDHTVARLLDQFGLELPDTRRWEGPPPRKNAPATPPSPIRTETDAPASREVSHASAL
;
A
#
# COMPACT_ATOMS: atom_id res chain seq x y z
N MET A 1 14.95 -11.97 -5.98
CA MET A 1 13.49 -11.94 -6.17
C MET A 1 13.14 -10.79 -7.10
N ARG A 2 12.08 -10.92 -7.91
CA ARG A 2 11.59 -9.89 -8.83
C ARG A 2 10.09 -9.66 -8.65
N LEU A 3 9.71 -8.42 -8.33
CA LEU A 3 8.31 -8.05 -8.10
C LEU A 3 7.85 -6.92 -9.03
N VAL A 4 6.59 -7.01 -9.45
CA VAL A 4 5.89 -5.90 -10.09
C VAL A 4 5.22 -5.05 -9.00
N VAL A 5 5.41 -3.74 -9.07
CA VAL A 5 4.79 -2.79 -8.13
C VAL A 5 3.89 -1.84 -8.92
N GLY A 6 2.59 -1.92 -8.69
CA GLY A 6 1.62 -0.96 -9.20
C GLY A 6 1.29 0.07 -8.12
N MET A 7 1.29 1.36 -8.46
CA MET A 7 0.67 2.38 -7.61
C MET A 7 -0.50 3.00 -8.35
N THR A 8 -1.61 3.19 -7.64
CA THR A 8 -2.85 3.75 -8.21
C THR A 8 -3.34 4.93 -7.36
N GLY A 9 -4.30 5.71 -7.88
CA GLY A 9 -4.75 6.95 -7.23
C GLY A 9 -5.75 6.75 -6.09
N ALA A 10 -5.52 5.77 -5.23
CA ALA A 10 -6.14 5.75 -3.91
C ALA A 10 -5.21 6.46 -2.93
N THR A 11 -5.78 7.12 -1.92
CA THR A 11 -5.00 7.77 -0.86
C THR A 11 -4.14 6.75 -0.08
N GLY A 12 -3.02 7.23 0.46
CA GLY A 12 -1.99 6.42 1.08
C GLY A 12 -0.79 6.19 0.16
N ALA A 13 -0.42 7.17 -0.67
CA ALA A 13 0.76 7.06 -1.56
C ALA A 13 2.03 6.65 -0.80
N ILE A 14 2.17 7.13 0.44
CA ILE A 14 3.27 6.81 1.35
C ILE A 14 3.47 5.29 1.54
N ILE A 15 2.39 4.48 1.51
CA ILE A 15 2.49 3.02 1.67
C ILE A 15 3.26 2.41 0.50
N GLY A 16 2.99 2.84 -0.73
CA GLY A 16 3.70 2.37 -1.91
C GLY A 16 5.16 2.86 -1.95
N ILE A 17 5.41 4.08 -1.48
CA ILE A 17 6.76 4.67 -1.40
C ILE A 17 7.61 3.90 -0.38
N ARG A 18 7.12 3.74 0.86
CA ARG A 18 7.81 2.98 1.92
C ARG A 18 8.04 1.52 1.52
N LEU A 19 7.09 0.91 0.79
CA LEU A 19 7.28 -0.43 0.23
C LEU A 19 8.42 -0.48 -0.78
N LEU A 20 8.54 0.50 -1.69
CA LEU A 20 9.65 0.57 -2.65
C LEU A 20 11.00 0.74 -1.96
N GLU A 21 11.07 1.59 -0.93
CA GLU A 21 12.26 1.78 -0.11
C GLU A 21 12.70 0.46 0.57
N ALA A 22 11.74 -0.23 1.20
CA ALA A 22 12.00 -1.52 1.83
C ALA A 22 12.46 -2.58 0.82
N LEU A 23 11.80 -2.69 -0.33
CA LEU A 23 12.17 -3.64 -1.39
C LEU A 23 13.58 -3.36 -1.94
N ARG A 24 13.96 -2.09 -2.05
CA ARG A 24 15.31 -1.69 -2.45
C ARG A 24 16.37 -2.10 -1.41
N THR A 25 16.08 -1.90 -0.12
CA THR A 25 16.97 -2.34 0.97
C THR A 25 17.15 -3.86 1.00
N LEU A 26 16.12 -4.61 0.60
CA LEU A 26 16.13 -6.07 0.52
C LEU A 26 16.67 -6.63 -0.82
N ASP A 27 17.25 -5.78 -1.67
CA ASP A 27 17.81 -6.15 -2.99
C ASP A 27 16.79 -6.88 -3.90
N VAL A 28 15.53 -6.45 -3.86
CA VAL A 28 14.47 -6.98 -4.73
C VAL A 28 14.41 -6.18 -6.03
N GLU A 29 14.49 -6.87 -7.17
CA GLU A 29 14.32 -6.24 -8.48
C GLU A 29 12.86 -5.81 -8.66
N THR A 30 12.63 -4.50 -8.75
CA THR A 30 11.27 -3.92 -8.82
C THR A 30 10.94 -3.36 -10.20
N HIS A 31 9.75 -3.70 -10.68
CA HIS A 31 9.16 -3.22 -11.92
C HIS A 31 7.95 -2.35 -11.62
N LEU A 32 8.16 -1.03 -11.56
CA LEU A 32 7.17 -0.06 -11.14
C LEU A 32 6.29 0.43 -12.31
N VAL A 33 4.99 0.54 -12.04
CA VAL A 33 4.03 1.24 -12.89
C VAL A 33 3.22 2.21 -12.03
N LEU A 34 3.30 3.50 -12.37
CA LEU A 34 2.49 4.54 -11.75
C LEU A 34 1.32 4.89 -12.68
N SER A 35 0.10 4.73 -12.20
CA SER A 35 -1.08 5.24 -12.90
C SER A 35 -1.03 6.77 -13.00
N GLN A 36 -1.85 7.36 -13.85
CA GLN A 36 -1.96 8.83 -13.92
C GLN A 36 -2.34 9.41 -12.55
N TRP A 37 -3.36 8.84 -11.90
CA TRP A 37 -3.85 9.35 -10.62
C TRP A 37 -2.92 9.06 -9.45
N ALA A 38 -2.10 8.01 -9.52
CA ALA A 38 -1.06 7.78 -8.52
C ALA A 38 -0.06 8.94 -8.45
N ARG A 39 0.29 9.53 -9.60
CA ARG A 39 1.20 10.68 -9.67
C ARG A 39 0.61 11.88 -8.94
N THR A 40 -0.66 12.18 -9.21
CA THR A 40 -1.40 13.24 -8.51
C THR A 40 -1.46 12.98 -7.01
N THR A 41 -1.76 11.73 -6.59
CA THR A 41 -1.81 11.38 -5.16
C THR A 41 -0.45 11.54 -4.49
N ILE A 42 0.65 11.14 -5.12
CA ILE A 42 2.01 11.34 -4.60
C ILE A 42 2.26 12.83 -4.33
N GLU A 43 1.97 13.69 -5.33
CA GLU A 43 2.20 15.14 -5.22
C GLU A 43 1.28 15.83 -4.19
N MET A 44 0.10 15.26 -3.93
CA MET A 44 -0.84 15.81 -2.94
C MET A 44 -0.54 15.37 -1.50
N GLU A 45 -0.02 14.15 -1.31
CA GLU A 45 0.04 13.51 0.02
C GLU A 45 1.44 13.40 0.59
N CYS A 46 2.48 13.61 -0.21
CA CYS A 46 3.85 13.33 0.18
C CYS A 46 4.80 14.46 -0.23
N ASP A 47 5.79 14.73 0.62
CA ASP A 47 6.86 15.70 0.35
C ASP A 47 7.94 15.12 -0.59
N CYS A 48 7.53 14.49 -1.69
CA CYS A 48 8.45 13.94 -2.69
C CYS A 48 7.87 14.04 -4.10
N SER A 49 8.73 14.07 -5.11
CA SER A 49 8.29 14.12 -6.50
C SER A 49 8.04 12.72 -7.08
N VAL A 50 7.23 12.66 -8.13
CA VAL A 50 7.07 11.43 -8.94
C VAL A 50 8.41 10.90 -9.47
N ARG A 51 9.39 11.79 -9.70
CA ARG A 51 10.74 11.41 -10.14
C ARG A 51 11.48 10.67 -9.03
N ASP A 52 11.37 11.14 -7.79
CA ASP A 52 12.01 10.51 -6.64
C ASP A 52 11.46 9.10 -6.41
N VAL A 53 10.13 8.96 -6.45
CA VAL A 53 9.47 7.65 -6.34
C VAL A 53 9.90 6.69 -7.45
N ARG A 54 10.03 7.17 -8.68
CA ARG A 54 10.56 6.36 -9.80
C ARG A 54 12.00 5.90 -9.58
N ALA A 55 12.83 6.74 -8.96
CA ALA A 55 14.23 6.43 -8.68
C ALA A 55 14.41 5.36 -7.58
N LEU A 56 13.36 5.03 -6.83
CA LEU A 56 13.37 3.93 -5.87
C LEU A 56 13.29 2.55 -6.55
N ALA A 57 12.72 2.47 -7.76
CA ALA A 57 12.50 1.21 -8.46
C ALA A 57 13.67 0.85 -9.40
N THR A 58 13.89 -0.45 -9.61
CA THR A 58 14.92 -0.93 -10.55
C THR A 58 14.55 -0.59 -12.00
N ARG A 59 13.26 -0.72 -12.35
CA ARG A 59 12.71 -0.35 -13.67
C ARG A 59 11.36 0.32 -13.51
N THR A 60 11.06 1.27 -14.39
CA THR A 60 9.77 1.98 -14.42
C THR A 60 9.17 1.96 -15.82
N TYR A 61 7.86 1.72 -15.92
CA TYR A 61 7.14 1.71 -17.20
C TYR A 61 6.04 2.77 -17.26
N GLY A 62 5.66 3.15 -18.48
CA GLY A 62 4.48 3.97 -18.72
C GLY A 62 3.20 3.18 -18.44
N PRO A 63 2.14 3.79 -17.88
CA PRO A 63 0.89 3.08 -17.56
C PRO A 63 0.12 2.59 -18.80
N LYS A 64 0.49 3.04 -20.00
CA LYS A 64 -0.08 2.63 -21.29
C LYS A 64 0.88 1.73 -22.11
N ASP A 65 2.06 1.41 -21.58
CA ASP A 65 3.07 0.65 -22.29
C ASP A 65 2.77 -0.86 -22.27
N GLN A 66 1.81 -1.28 -23.09
CA GLN A 66 1.41 -2.68 -23.21
C GLN A 66 2.50 -3.59 -23.80
N ALA A 67 3.60 -3.02 -24.33
CA ALA A 67 4.75 -3.75 -24.86
C ALA A 67 5.83 -4.00 -23.79
N ALA A 68 5.67 -3.47 -22.57
CA ALA A 68 6.58 -3.69 -21.46
C ALA A 68 6.74 -5.20 -21.13
N ALA A 69 7.91 -5.58 -20.63
CA ALA A 69 8.22 -6.96 -20.27
C ALA A 69 7.16 -7.61 -19.36
N ILE A 70 6.65 -6.85 -18.38
CA ILE A 70 5.64 -7.30 -17.41
C ILE A 70 4.24 -7.54 -18.02
N SER A 71 4.03 -7.19 -19.29
CA SER A 71 2.81 -7.49 -20.06
C SER A 71 2.80 -8.93 -20.62
N SER A 72 3.94 -9.62 -20.57
CA SER A 72 4.07 -11.01 -21.02
C SER A 72 4.27 -11.97 -19.86
N GLY A 73 3.57 -13.10 -19.91
CA GLY A 73 3.78 -14.21 -18.97
C GLY A 73 5.14 -14.90 -19.15
N SER A 74 5.76 -14.84 -20.33
CA SER A 74 7.09 -15.42 -20.54
C SER A 74 8.19 -14.70 -19.76
N PHE A 75 7.97 -13.42 -19.40
CA PHE A 75 8.82 -12.69 -18.49
C PHE A 75 8.50 -13.12 -17.05
N ARG A 76 9.41 -13.88 -16.44
CA ARG A 76 9.21 -14.45 -15.11
C ARG A 76 9.36 -13.38 -14.02
N THR A 77 8.36 -13.31 -13.15
CA THR A 77 8.30 -12.51 -11.93
C THR A 77 7.81 -13.41 -10.79
N ASP A 78 8.15 -13.08 -9.55
CA ASP A 78 7.74 -13.85 -8.37
C ASP A 78 6.32 -13.44 -7.89
N GLY A 79 5.87 -12.26 -8.30
CA GLY A 79 4.53 -11.77 -8.00
C GLY A 79 4.33 -10.30 -8.37
N MET A 80 3.19 -9.78 -7.94
CA MET A 80 2.80 -8.39 -8.11
C MET A 80 2.10 -7.87 -6.85
N VAL A 81 2.40 -6.62 -6.50
CA VAL A 81 1.68 -5.85 -5.46
C VAL A 81 1.14 -4.56 -6.06
N VAL A 82 -0.10 -4.20 -5.71
CA VAL A 82 -0.68 -2.88 -6.03
C VAL A 82 -0.91 -2.10 -4.72
N ALA A 83 -0.09 -1.09 -4.46
CA ALA A 83 -0.05 -0.36 -3.19
C ALA A 83 0.11 1.16 -3.38
N PRO A 84 -0.90 1.99 -3.04
CA PRO A 84 -2.29 1.61 -2.76
C PRO A 84 -3.05 1.20 -4.04
N CYS A 85 -4.15 0.46 -3.85
CA CYS A 85 -5.04 -0.03 -4.91
C CYS A 85 -6.42 0.65 -4.83
N SER A 86 -6.79 1.41 -5.87
CA SER A 86 -8.10 2.05 -5.97
C SER A 86 -9.19 1.06 -6.34
N MET A 87 -10.44 1.36 -5.97
CA MET A 87 -11.57 0.48 -6.28
C MET A 87 -11.80 0.36 -7.79
N LYS A 88 -11.44 1.39 -8.57
CA LYS A 88 -11.38 1.29 -10.04
C LYS A 88 -10.42 0.19 -10.49
N THR A 89 -9.21 0.15 -9.93
CA THR A 89 -8.22 -0.87 -10.31
C THR A 89 -8.63 -2.26 -9.80
N VAL A 90 -9.16 -2.38 -8.58
CA VAL A 90 -9.74 -3.65 -8.08
C VAL A 90 -10.80 -4.18 -9.04
N ALA A 91 -11.76 -3.34 -9.45
CA ALA A 91 -12.80 -3.73 -10.40
C ALA A 91 -12.23 -4.15 -11.76
N ALA A 92 -11.27 -3.37 -12.31
CA ALA A 92 -10.63 -3.69 -13.59
C ALA A 92 -9.87 -5.03 -13.57
N ILE A 93 -9.16 -5.33 -12.47
CA ILE A 93 -8.46 -6.61 -12.31
C ILE A 93 -9.48 -7.75 -12.20
N ARG A 94 -10.54 -7.59 -11.40
CA ARG A 94 -11.60 -8.60 -11.24
C ARG A 94 -12.27 -8.94 -12.57
N THR A 95 -12.54 -7.94 -13.41
CA THR A 95 -13.22 -8.14 -14.70
C THR A 95 -12.27 -8.55 -15.84
N GLY A 96 -10.95 -8.58 -15.61
CA GLY A 96 -9.97 -8.81 -16.66
C GLY A 96 -9.84 -7.66 -17.66
N TYR A 97 -10.33 -6.47 -17.32
CA TYR A 97 -10.26 -5.28 -18.18
C TYR A 97 -8.85 -4.66 -18.17
N GLY A 98 -7.93 -5.27 -18.92
CA GLY A 98 -6.51 -4.95 -18.97
C GLY A 98 -6.09 -3.74 -19.84
N GLU A 99 -6.92 -2.70 -19.95
CA GLU A 99 -6.67 -1.53 -20.82
C GLU A 99 -5.34 -0.80 -20.50
N GLY A 100 -4.98 -0.71 -19.22
CA GLY A 100 -3.69 -0.18 -18.75
C GLY A 100 -2.72 -1.26 -18.30
N LEU A 101 -1.43 -0.93 -18.26
CA LEU A 101 -0.35 -1.87 -17.94
C LEU A 101 -0.47 -2.47 -16.53
N ILE A 102 -1.01 -1.74 -15.54
CA ILE A 102 -1.26 -2.29 -14.19
C ILE A 102 -2.29 -3.42 -14.26
N GLY A 103 -3.43 -3.19 -14.93
CA GLY A 103 -4.47 -4.21 -15.10
C GLY A 103 -3.95 -5.40 -15.90
N ARG A 104 -3.19 -5.14 -16.97
CA ARG A 104 -2.58 -6.20 -17.78
C ARG A 104 -1.54 -7.01 -17.00
N ALA A 105 -0.64 -6.38 -16.24
CA ALA A 105 0.35 -7.10 -15.44
C ALA A 105 -0.31 -7.93 -14.32
N ALA A 106 -1.42 -7.45 -13.76
CA ALA A 106 -2.20 -8.22 -12.79
C ALA A 106 -2.91 -9.43 -13.42
N ASP A 107 -3.50 -9.26 -14.61
CA ASP A 107 -4.07 -10.35 -15.41
C ASP A 107 -3.01 -11.41 -15.75
N VAL A 108 -1.81 -10.98 -16.15
CA VAL A 108 -0.66 -11.86 -16.36
C VAL A 108 -0.26 -12.57 -15.07
N THR A 109 -0.21 -11.85 -13.94
CA THR A 109 0.12 -12.45 -12.64
C THR A 109 -0.86 -13.55 -12.27
N LEU A 110 -2.16 -13.31 -12.45
CA LEU A 110 -3.23 -14.28 -12.17
C LEU A 110 -3.15 -15.50 -13.09
N LYS A 111 -3.07 -15.32 -14.41
CA LYS A 111 -3.07 -16.44 -15.37
C LYS A 111 -1.83 -17.33 -15.23
N GLU A 112 -0.69 -16.76 -14.83
CA GLU A 112 0.56 -17.49 -14.56
C GLU A 112 0.60 -18.09 -13.15
N ARG A 113 -0.48 -17.98 -12.37
CA ARG A 113 -0.58 -18.45 -10.98
C ARG A 113 0.53 -17.90 -10.08
N ARG A 114 0.92 -16.65 -10.30
CA ARG A 114 1.86 -15.91 -9.46
C ARG A 114 1.11 -15.21 -8.35
N ARG A 115 1.82 -14.80 -7.31
CA ARG A 115 1.19 -14.13 -6.17
C ARG A 115 0.77 -12.71 -6.54
N LEU A 116 -0.52 -12.41 -6.37
CA LEU A 116 -1.06 -11.06 -6.52
C LEU A 116 -1.50 -10.54 -5.14
N VAL A 117 -0.97 -9.39 -4.73
CA VAL A 117 -1.33 -8.70 -3.49
C VAL A 117 -1.96 -7.36 -3.84
N LEU A 118 -3.16 -7.09 -3.34
CA LEU A 118 -3.87 -5.83 -3.55
C LEU A 118 -4.01 -5.13 -2.21
N VAL A 119 -3.71 -3.83 -2.18
CA VAL A 119 -3.82 -2.98 -0.98
C VAL A 119 -4.99 -2.02 -1.15
N PRO A 120 -6.25 -2.50 -1.08
CA PRO A 120 -7.41 -1.67 -1.29
C PRO A 120 -7.53 -0.61 -0.19
N ARG A 121 -7.60 0.66 -0.58
CA ARG A 121 -7.91 1.76 0.37
C ARG A 121 -9.18 2.45 -0.09
N GLU A 122 -10.27 2.20 0.64
CA GLU A 122 -11.54 2.91 0.51
C GLU A 122 -12.35 2.79 1.81
N THR A 123 -13.15 3.79 2.15
CA THR A 123 -14.14 3.71 3.23
C THR A 123 -15.23 4.78 3.07
N PRO A 124 -16.52 4.45 3.24
CA PRO A 124 -17.08 3.12 3.46
C PRO A 124 -16.98 2.22 2.20
N LEU A 125 -17.08 0.90 2.40
CA LEU A 125 -17.09 -0.05 1.28
C LEU A 125 -18.52 -0.30 0.81
N SER A 126 -18.75 -0.19 -0.50
CA SER A 126 -19.99 -0.60 -1.14
C SER A 126 -20.03 -2.12 -1.37
N GLU A 127 -21.21 -2.66 -1.66
CA GLU A 127 -21.37 -4.06 -2.07
C GLU A 127 -20.54 -4.40 -3.31
N ILE A 128 -20.42 -3.46 -4.26
CA ILE A 128 -19.58 -3.61 -5.46
C ILE A 128 -18.10 -3.79 -5.08
N HIS A 129 -17.61 -3.04 -4.09
CA HIS A 129 -16.22 -3.18 -3.63
C HIS A 129 -16.01 -4.56 -3.01
N LEU A 130 -16.94 -4.98 -2.16
CA LEU A 130 -16.88 -6.27 -1.46
C LEU A 130 -16.97 -7.46 -2.42
N ASP A 131 -17.89 -7.45 -3.40
CA ASP A 131 -18.00 -8.51 -4.41
C ASP A 131 -16.70 -8.64 -5.22
N ASN A 132 -16.14 -7.50 -5.66
CA ASN A 132 -14.91 -7.52 -6.45
C ASN A 132 -13.72 -8.08 -5.65
N MET A 133 -13.57 -7.64 -4.39
CA MET A 133 -12.52 -8.15 -3.51
C MET A 133 -12.71 -9.62 -3.18
N LEU A 134 -13.95 -10.07 -2.94
CA LEU A 134 -14.26 -11.47 -2.66
C LEU A 134 -13.96 -12.37 -3.87
N ALA A 135 -14.33 -11.95 -5.07
CA ALA A 135 -14.05 -12.69 -6.30
C ALA A 135 -12.54 -12.87 -6.51
N LEU A 136 -11.77 -11.79 -6.34
CA LEU A 136 -10.29 -11.85 -6.45
C LEU A 136 -9.65 -12.70 -5.35
N SER A 137 -10.15 -12.61 -4.12
CA SER A 137 -9.71 -13.47 -3.01
C SER A 137 -9.92 -14.95 -3.34
N ARG A 138 -11.09 -15.31 -3.90
CA ARG A 138 -11.37 -16.68 -4.37
C ARG A 138 -10.45 -17.15 -5.50
N MET A 139 -9.88 -16.22 -6.27
CA MET A 139 -8.89 -16.51 -7.32
C MET A 139 -7.46 -16.64 -6.76
N GLY A 140 -7.25 -16.47 -5.46
CA GLY A 140 -5.95 -16.56 -4.79
C GLY A 140 -5.19 -15.24 -4.65
N ALA A 141 -5.80 -14.10 -5.01
CA ALA A 141 -5.23 -12.80 -4.71
C ALA A 141 -5.35 -12.48 -3.21
N SER A 142 -4.30 -11.93 -2.61
CA SER A 142 -4.33 -11.47 -1.23
C SER A 142 -4.91 -10.06 -1.16
N ILE A 143 -5.99 -9.89 -0.40
CA ILE A 143 -6.63 -8.60 -0.17
C ILE A 143 -6.14 -8.06 1.17
N VAL A 144 -5.23 -7.09 1.13
CA VAL A 144 -4.50 -6.59 2.31
C VAL A 144 -4.77 -5.09 2.48
N PRO A 145 -5.97 -4.69 2.93
CA PRO A 145 -6.27 -3.29 3.19
C PRO A 145 -5.30 -2.71 4.25
N PRO A 146 -4.93 -1.42 4.16
CA PRO A 146 -4.00 -0.80 5.10
C PRO A 146 -4.69 -0.49 6.44
N MET A 147 -4.94 -1.54 7.22
CA MET A 147 -5.58 -1.48 8.52
C MET A 147 -4.51 -1.33 9.63
N PRO A 148 -4.48 -0.20 10.37
CA PRO A 148 -3.47 0.03 11.39
C PRO A 148 -3.59 -0.97 12.53
N ALA A 149 -2.45 -1.47 13.00
CA ALA A 149 -2.37 -2.23 14.24
C ALA A 149 -1.95 -1.33 15.41
N PHE A 150 -2.63 -1.47 16.54
CA PHE A 150 -2.35 -0.65 17.74
C PHE A 150 -1.71 -1.43 18.88
N TYR A 151 -1.54 -2.75 18.73
CA TYR A 151 -0.98 -3.60 19.79
C TYR A 151 0.48 -3.26 20.12
N HIS A 152 1.22 -2.71 19.17
CA HIS A 152 2.61 -2.29 19.34
C HIS A 152 2.74 -0.82 19.76
N ARG A 153 1.60 -0.14 20.03
CA ARG A 153 1.49 1.25 20.46
C ARG A 153 2.31 2.21 19.58
N PRO A 154 1.96 2.35 18.29
CA PRO A 154 2.70 3.22 17.39
C PRO A 154 2.70 4.66 17.89
N GLU A 155 3.85 5.32 17.81
CA GLU A 155 4.03 6.72 18.24
C GLU A 155 4.00 7.71 17.07
N SER A 156 4.00 7.21 15.83
CA SER A 156 3.99 8.02 14.61
C SER A 156 3.17 7.38 13.48
N VAL A 157 2.84 8.19 12.46
CA VAL A 157 2.23 7.68 11.22
C VAL A 157 3.20 6.74 10.49
N ASP A 158 4.50 7.03 10.54
CA ASP A 158 5.52 6.19 9.90
C ASP A 158 5.53 4.79 10.51
N GLU A 159 5.40 4.64 11.82
CA GLU A 159 5.31 3.32 12.47
C GLU A 159 4.06 2.54 12.03
N ILE A 160 2.93 3.23 11.82
CA ILE A 160 1.70 2.62 11.28
C ILE A 160 1.91 2.15 9.83
N VAL A 161 2.57 2.97 9.02
CA VAL A 161 2.85 2.65 7.61
C VAL A 161 3.86 1.50 7.52
N ASP A 162 4.92 1.53 8.31
CA ASP A 162 5.96 0.49 8.34
C ASP A 162 5.38 -0.85 8.80
N HIS A 163 4.44 -0.85 9.76
CA HIS A 163 3.70 -2.06 10.11
C HIS A 163 2.89 -2.61 8.94
N THR A 164 2.20 -1.74 8.20
CA THR A 164 1.46 -2.13 6.99
C THR A 164 2.41 -2.72 5.94
N VAL A 165 3.54 -2.06 5.67
CA VAL A 165 4.57 -2.52 4.73
C VAL A 165 5.14 -3.87 5.14
N ALA A 166 5.41 -4.08 6.43
CA ALA A 166 5.84 -5.38 6.95
C ALA A 166 4.84 -6.50 6.61
N ARG A 167 3.54 -6.24 6.77
CA ARG A 167 2.49 -7.22 6.41
C ARG A 167 2.41 -7.48 4.92
N LEU A 168 2.73 -6.49 4.08
CA LEU A 168 2.83 -6.66 2.62
C LEU A 168 4.07 -7.49 2.24
N LEU A 169 5.20 -7.27 2.88
CA LEU A 169 6.43 -8.04 2.67
C LEU A 169 6.28 -9.50 3.13
N ASP A 170 5.58 -9.74 4.25
CA ASP A 170 5.21 -11.08 4.70
C ASP A 170 4.44 -11.84 3.61
N GLN A 171 3.62 -11.15 2.81
CA GLN A 171 2.93 -11.76 1.67
C GLN A 171 3.89 -12.24 0.59
N PHE A 172 5.17 -11.90 0.58
CA PHE A 172 6.15 -12.44 -0.37
C PHE A 172 7.22 -13.30 0.32
N GLY A 173 7.08 -13.56 1.62
CA GLY A 173 8.11 -14.22 2.41
C GLY A 173 9.35 -13.37 2.59
N LEU A 174 9.20 -12.05 2.53
CA LEU A 174 10.25 -11.07 2.79
C LEU A 174 10.10 -10.52 4.20
N GLU A 175 11.21 -10.34 4.90
CA GLU A 175 11.23 -9.83 6.26
C GLU A 175 11.89 -8.46 6.31
N LEU A 176 11.17 -7.48 6.87
CA LEU A 176 11.73 -6.17 7.16
C LEU A 176 12.36 -6.22 8.56
N PRO A 177 13.63 -5.80 8.72
CA PRO A 177 14.28 -5.70 10.02
C PRO A 177 13.45 -4.85 11.00
N ASP A 178 13.59 -5.14 12.30
CA ASP A 178 13.00 -4.36 13.40
C ASP A 178 11.46 -4.31 13.42
N THR A 179 10.78 -5.22 12.71
CA THR A 179 9.33 -5.31 12.74
C THR A 179 8.81 -5.92 14.04
N ARG A 180 8.01 -5.14 14.78
CA ARG A 180 7.37 -5.60 16.03
C ARG A 180 6.23 -6.60 15.75
N ARG A 181 6.56 -7.88 15.73
CA ARG A 181 5.58 -8.97 15.61
C ARG A 181 4.84 -9.20 16.93
N TRP A 182 3.64 -9.80 16.83
CA TRP A 182 2.86 -10.14 18.01
C TRP A 182 3.43 -11.38 18.71
N GLU A 183 3.83 -11.24 19.98
CA GLU A 183 4.41 -12.32 20.81
C GLU A 183 3.42 -12.88 21.86
N GLY A 184 2.16 -12.45 21.82
CA GLY A 184 1.17 -12.75 22.86
C GLY A 184 0.99 -11.60 23.86
N PRO A 185 -0.07 -11.64 24.68
CA PRO A 185 -0.25 -10.66 25.73
C PRO A 185 0.84 -10.83 26.79
N PRO A 186 1.33 -9.74 27.40
CA PRO A 186 2.24 -9.86 28.53
C PRO A 186 1.57 -10.69 29.64
N PRO A 187 2.34 -11.50 30.40
CA PRO A 187 1.78 -12.27 31.51
C PRO A 187 1.02 -11.32 32.45
N ARG A 188 -0.21 -11.68 32.83
CA ARG A 188 -1.03 -10.90 33.76
C ARG A 188 -0.25 -10.75 35.07
N LYS A 189 0.28 -9.57 35.33
CA LYS A 189 0.77 -9.22 36.66
C LYS A 189 -0.44 -9.09 37.57
N ASN A 190 -0.44 -9.75 38.73
CA ASN A 190 -1.40 -9.54 39.83
C ASN A 190 -1.15 -8.15 40.47
N ALA A 191 -1.16 -7.08 39.66
CA ALA A 191 -1.04 -5.72 40.12
C ALA A 191 -2.45 -5.13 40.31
N PRO A 192 -2.69 -4.30 41.34
CA PRO A 192 -3.92 -3.53 41.43
C PRO A 192 -4.08 -2.73 40.12
N ALA A 193 -5.30 -2.72 39.58
CA ALA A 193 -5.58 -2.06 38.31
C ALA A 193 -5.18 -0.58 38.39
N THR A 194 -4.12 -0.20 37.66
CA THR A 194 -3.85 1.20 37.39
C THR A 194 -5.07 1.76 36.65
N PRO A 195 -5.65 2.89 37.09
CA PRO A 195 -6.78 3.46 36.36
C PRO A 195 -6.37 3.71 34.91
N PRO A 196 -7.27 3.45 33.94
CA PRO A 196 -6.97 3.70 32.53
C PRO A 196 -6.52 5.14 32.36
N SER A 197 -5.49 5.37 31.53
CA SER A 197 -5.15 6.73 31.11
C SER A 197 -6.42 7.40 30.58
N PRO A 198 -6.71 8.64 31.01
CA PRO A 198 -7.89 9.33 30.51
C PRO A 198 -7.83 9.39 28.99
N ILE A 199 -8.94 9.05 28.33
CA ILE A 199 -9.16 9.46 26.94
C ILE A 199 -8.95 10.97 26.96
N ARG A 200 -7.95 11.49 26.24
CA ARG A 200 -7.62 12.92 26.24
C ARG A 200 -8.90 13.73 26.08
N THR A 201 -9.34 14.39 27.15
CA THR A 201 -10.41 15.38 27.11
C THR A 201 -9.81 16.67 26.57
N GLU A 202 -10.59 17.44 25.82
CA GLU A 202 -10.22 18.52 24.88
C GLU A 202 -9.28 19.65 25.35
N THR A 203 -8.69 19.60 26.54
CA THR A 203 -7.88 20.69 27.10
C THR A 203 -6.39 20.68 26.72
N ASP A 204 -5.91 19.72 25.92
CA ASP A 204 -4.48 19.62 25.53
C ASP A 204 -4.19 19.93 24.05
N ALA A 205 -5.06 20.68 23.37
CA ALA A 205 -4.74 21.19 22.03
C ALA A 205 -3.72 22.34 22.13
N PRO A 206 -2.55 22.27 21.44
CA PRO A 206 -1.68 23.45 21.33
C PRO A 206 -2.44 24.56 20.58
N ALA A 207 -2.30 25.80 21.06
CA ALA A 207 -2.98 26.98 20.53
C ALA A 207 -2.88 27.02 19.00
N SER A 208 -4.04 27.10 18.33
CA SER A 208 -4.17 27.25 16.89
C SER A 208 -3.32 28.43 16.41
N ARG A 209 -2.41 28.18 15.45
CA ARG A 209 -1.75 29.25 14.69
C ARG A 209 -2.84 30.02 13.93
N GLU A 210 -2.94 31.32 14.21
CA GLU A 210 -3.77 32.25 13.44
C GLU A 210 -3.36 32.20 11.96
N VAL A 211 -4.28 31.79 11.10
CA VAL A 211 -4.14 31.98 9.66
C VAL A 211 -4.61 33.40 9.37
N SER A 212 -3.64 34.31 9.20
CA SER A 212 -3.89 35.68 8.73
C SER A 212 -4.46 35.64 7.31
N HIS A 213 -5.78 35.83 7.19
CA HIS A 213 -6.41 36.23 5.93
C HIS A 213 -6.03 37.68 5.62
N ALA A 214 -5.05 37.86 4.73
CA ALA A 214 -4.86 39.14 4.05
C ALA A 214 -5.75 39.16 2.80
N SER A 215 -6.91 39.80 2.92
CA SER A 215 -7.65 40.33 1.78
C SER A 215 -6.86 41.47 1.14
N ALA A 216 -6.61 41.41 -0.16
CA ALA A 216 -6.31 42.57 -0.98
C ALA A 216 -6.68 42.29 -2.45
N LEU A 217 -7.75 42.97 -2.88
CA LEU A 217 -8.06 43.55 -4.20
C LEU A 217 -7.56 42.83 -5.46
#